data_AF-A0A1E5XHA0-F1
#
_entry.id   AF-A0A1E5XHA0-F1
#
_cell.length_a   1.000
_cell.length_b   1.000
_cell.length_c   1.000
_cell.angle_alpha   90.00
_cell.angle_beta   90.00
_cell.angle_gamma   90.00
#
_symmetry.space_group_name_H-M   'P 1'
#
loop_
_entity.id
_entity.type
_entity.pdbx_description
1 polymer ?
#
loop_
_entity_poly.entity_id
_entity_poly.type
_entity_poly.pdbx_seq_one_letter_code
_entity_poly.pdbx_strand_id
1 'polypeptide(L)'
;MAGFRGIIEDARKANRDHNLRGLTEACERLAAELPEPRSAAAALGVTLLKELRNWRRYDHIQAVAEAFIKAGYRTPRIWTIYAQALVDRGNQVAAIGILGTLLAEPTDEMDAEMSEIHGIRGRAWKDIAYEAIGLKRRGVAARALERASEYYRKGLATKPEDLHMLAWHGAQLVALAAFAKRHELDTGMAPHHQLAERIRARMTAAHAGGNHDPWTLGAAGEMAVAFGDLEEALQWYSLAIATKRTDAFTLASMHRQLSQIWGIGATSAGSTIEGLLLDALMRQGGEFQLSRASAEQLQARIGGAQPVSVRSIRHALRAAESVAMIRSGFSPLGTGFLTTAQSLGLDAEIGLVVVTNAHVVSNPPQGGAASPDDVQVTFELSKPDVEYTVDRIVKCLPVQQHDCTVLKLKGEIDLKPLPVSDMPDVLPKDPTAVVIGHPLGQEISFSFLDGRLLGFEPKADDDRPQRMHYRSPTERGSSGSPVFNRNWQVIGLHHRYLPNATPLNNKPGTYEANEGISIGSICRAFRSGRG
;
A
#
# COMPACT_ATOMS: atom_id res chain seq x y z
N MET A 1 16.50 -4.43 39.70
CA MET A 1 17.01 -4.94 38.41
C MET A 1 16.31 -6.23 37.93
N ALA A 2 16.13 -7.26 38.77
CA ALA A 2 15.43 -8.49 38.35
C ALA A 2 13.97 -8.25 37.92
N GLY A 3 13.19 -7.48 38.69
CA GLY A 3 11.82 -7.08 38.32
C GLY A 3 11.76 -6.27 37.02
N PHE A 4 12.62 -5.27 36.87
CA PHE A 4 12.72 -4.47 35.65
C PHE A 4 13.02 -5.30 34.39
N ARG A 5 13.90 -6.29 34.48
CA ARG A 5 14.16 -7.22 33.37
C ARG A 5 12.93 -8.06 33.01
N GLY A 6 12.13 -8.46 34.01
CA GLY A 6 10.86 -9.14 33.79
C GLY A 6 9.89 -8.31 32.95
N ILE A 7 9.71 -7.03 33.30
CA ILE A 7 8.80 -6.12 32.57
C ILE A 7 9.24 -5.92 31.11
N ILE A 8 10.55 -5.81 30.87
CA ILE A 8 11.10 -5.73 29.51
C ILE A 8 10.73 -6.99 28.71
N GLU A 9 10.89 -8.18 29.28
CA GLU A 9 10.58 -9.42 28.56
C GLU A 9 9.07 -9.60 28.36
N ASP A 10 8.24 -9.18 29.31
CA ASP A 10 6.78 -9.12 29.14
C ASP A 10 6.38 -8.25 27.94
N ALA A 11 6.98 -7.05 27.84
CA ALA A 11 6.73 -6.15 26.72
C ALA A 11 7.18 -6.76 25.38
N ARG A 12 8.36 -7.38 25.33
CA ARG A 12 8.87 -8.06 24.12
C ARG A 12 7.99 -9.22 23.72
N LYS A 13 7.57 -10.05 24.67
CA LYS A 13 6.65 -11.16 24.44
C LYS A 13 5.32 -10.65 23.89
N ALA A 14 4.71 -9.65 24.54
CA ALA A 14 3.46 -9.05 24.07
C ALA A 14 3.58 -8.47 22.67
N ASN A 15 4.72 -7.86 22.32
CA ASN A 15 4.98 -7.34 20.98
C ASN A 15 5.06 -8.46 19.93
N ARG A 16 5.75 -9.57 20.22
CA ARG A 16 5.85 -10.74 19.32
C ARG A 16 4.53 -11.48 19.15
N ASP A 17 3.73 -11.54 20.21
CA ASP A 17 2.40 -12.16 20.21
C ASP A 17 1.33 -11.24 19.58
N HIS A 18 1.71 -10.07 19.07
CA HIS A 18 0.78 -9.04 18.56
C HIS A 18 -0.30 -8.59 19.58
N ASN A 19 -0.06 -8.78 20.87
CA ASN A 19 -0.93 -8.34 21.94
C ASN A 19 -0.67 -6.85 22.25
N LEU A 20 -1.25 -5.95 21.46
CA LEU A 20 -1.04 -4.51 21.58
C LEU A 20 -1.49 -3.95 22.94
N ARG A 21 -2.56 -4.49 23.53
CA ARG A 21 -3.03 -4.07 24.85
C ARG A 21 -2.02 -4.44 25.93
N GLY A 22 -1.58 -5.69 25.96
CA GLY A 22 -0.57 -6.16 26.91
C GLY A 22 0.77 -5.44 26.72
N LEU A 23 1.13 -5.09 25.48
CA LEU A 23 2.31 -4.30 25.19
C LEU A 23 2.20 -2.90 25.79
N THR A 24 1.07 -2.21 25.61
CA THR A 24 0.83 -0.89 26.21
C THR A 24 0.91 -0.95 27.73
N GLU A 25 0.23 -1.90 28.36
CA GLU A 25 0.24 -2.10 29.81
C GLU A 25 1.67 -2.38 30.33
N ALA A 26 2.46 -3.19 29.62
CA ALA A 26 3.84 -3.46 29.98
C ALA A 26 4.76 -2.23 29.81
N CYS A 27 4.58 -1.42 28.77
CA CYS A 27 5.31 -0.18 28.57
C CYS A 27 4.99 0.88 29.63
N GLU A 28 3.72 1.00 30.06
CA GLU A 28 3.30 1.90 31.12
C GLU A 28 3.91 1.49 32.48
N ARG A 29 3.86 0.20 32.80
CA ARG A 29 4.54 -0.36 34.00
C ARG A 29 6.04 -0.11 33.96
N LEU A 30 6.66 -0.31 32.80
CA LEU A 30 8.09 -0.04 32.60
C LEU A 30 8.41 1.41 32.93
N ALA A 31 7.63 2.36 32.41
CA ALA A 31 7.83 3.79 32.65
C ALA A 31 7.68 4.16 34.13
N ALA A 32 6.73 3.54 34.84
CA ALA A 32 6.48 3.77 36.27
C ALA A 32 7.57 3.16 37.18
N GLU A 33 8.15 2.03 36.77
CA GLU A 33 9.12 1.26 37.56
C GLU A 33 10.58 1.44 37.07
N LEU A 34 10.86 2.52 36.33
CA LEU A 34 12.21 2.83 35.86
C LEU A 34 13.16 2.99 37.07
N PRO A 35 14.27 2.23 37.12
CA PRO A 35 15.26 2.42 38.17
C PRO A 35 16.04 3.72 37.96
N GLU A 36 16.75 4.16 39.00
CA GLU A 36 17.74 5.24 38.90
C GLU A 36 18.69 5.03 37.71
N PRO A 37 19.12 6.11 37.01
CA PRO A 37 19.96 6.02 35.81
C PRO A 37 21.20 5.14 35.99
N ARG A 38 21.22 4.01 35.30
CA ARG A 38 22.35 3.06 35.26
C ARG A 38 22.52 2.50 33.85
N SER A 39 23.77 2.29 33.43
CA SER A 39 24.11 1.74 32.11
C SER A 39 23.39 0.43 31.79
N ALA A 40 23.26 -0.47 32.78
CA ALA A 40 22.57 -1.74 32.61
C ALA A 40 21.06 -1.61 32.31
N ALA A 41 20.38 -0.63 32.93
CA ALA A 41 18.96 -0.39 32.66
C ALA A 41 18.76 0.28 31.30
N ALA A 42 19.64 1.22 30.95
CA ALA A 42 19.64 1.86 29.63
C ALA A 42 19.83 0.84 28.50
N ALA A 43 20.77 -0.11 28.67
CA ALA A 43 21.03 -1.16 27.68
C ALA A 43 19.79 -2.04 27.44
N LEU A 44 19.04 -2.40 28.50
CA LEU A 44 17.78 -3.13 28.38
C LEU A 44 16.68 -2.28 27.70
N GLY A 45 16.62 -0.99 28.00
CA GLY A 45 15.73 -0.06 27.29
C GLY A 45 16.01 -0.03 25.80
N VAL A 46 17.29 0.06 25.41
CA VAL A 46 17.73 0.05 24.01
C VAL A 46 17.35 -1.25 23.31
N THR A 47 17.44 -2.41 23.96
CA THR A 47 17.03 -3.67 23.32
C THR A 47 15.52 -3.72 23.05
N LEU A 48 14.69 -3.28 24.01
CA LEU A 48 13.25 -3.15 23.80
C LEU A 48 12.94 -2.17 22.67
N LEU A 49 13.54 -0.97 22.70
CA LEU A 49 13.31 0.08 21.69
C LEU A 49 13.68 -0.38 20.27
N LYS A 50 14.78 -1.13 20.11
CA LYS A 50 15.14 -1.75 18.82
C LYS A 50 14.10 -2.75 18.35
N GLU A 51 13.61 -3.60 19.24
CA GLU A 51 12.56 -4.57 18.91
C GLU A 51 11.26 -3.86 18.50
N LEU A 52 10.80 -2.88 19.27
CA LEU A 52 9.64 -2.05 18.93
C LEU A 52 9.80 -1.36 17.57
N ARG A 53 11.01 -0.86 17.25
CA ARG A 53 11.32 -0.25 15.96
C ARG A 53 11.18 -1.24 14.81
N ASN A 54 11.70 -2.45 14.94
CA ASN A 54 11.62 -3.47 13.89
C ASN A 54 10.15 -3.82 13.56
N TRP A 55 9.26 -3.72 14.55
CA TRP A 55 7.81 -3.90 14.42
C TRP A 55 7.02 -2.59 14.19
N ARG A 56 7.71 -1.46 14.01
CA ARG A 56 7.13 -0.13 13.77
C ARG A 56 6.15 0.35 14.85
N ARG A 57 6.38 0.00 16.12
CA ARG A 57 5.56 0.41 17.28
C ARG A 57 5.92 1.83 17.74
N TYR A 58 5.73 2.83 16.88
CA TYR A 58 6.24 4.19 17.11
C TYR A 58 5.64 4.87 18.35
N ASP A 59 4.36 4.62 18.65
CA ASP A 59 3.72 5.15 19.87
C ASP A 59 4.38 4.59 21.13
N HIS A 60 4.65 3.28 21.17
CA HIS A 60 5.35 2.64 22.29
C HIS A 60 6.81 3.09 22.39
N ILE A 61 7.51 3.26 21.26
CA ILE A 61 8.87 3.81 21.25
C ILE A 61 8.89 5.20 21.89
N GLN A 62 7.97 6.07 21.49
CA GLN A 62 7.87 7.42 22.04
C GLN A 62 7.60 7.36 23.54
N ALA A 63 6.60 6.60 23.99
CA ALA A 63 6.25 6.50 25.41
C ALA A 63 7.42 6.01 26.26
N VAL A 64 8.09 4.93 25.83
CA VAL A 64 9.23 4.34 26.55
C VAL A 64 10.42 5.29 26.53
N ALA A 65 10.83 5.81 25.37
CA ALA A 65 12.00 6.67 25.29
C ALA A 65 11.82 7.98 26.07
N GLU A 66 10.64 8.59 26.02
CA GLU A 66 10.34 9.76 26.84
C GLU A 66 10.42 9.46 28.34
N ALA A 67 9.97 8.28 28.78
CA ALA A 67 10.08 7.88 30.18
C ALA A 67 11.55 7.78 30.61
N PHE A 68 12.41 7.14 29.81
CA PHE A 68 13.84 7.10 30.07
C PHE A 68 14.45 8.51 30.14
N ILE A 69 14.14 9.38 29.18
CA ILE A 69 14.67 10.74 29.14
C ILE A 69 14.22 11.56 30.35
N LYS A 70 12.93 11.51 30.72
CA LYS A 70 12.37 12.20 31.89
C LYS A 70 12.97 11.70 33.20
N ALA A 71 13.32 10.42 33.27
CA ALA A 71 14.01 9.80 34.41
C ALA A 71 15.52 10.14 34.46
N GLY A 72 16.04 10.96 33.55
CA GLY A 72 17.43 11.42 33.56
C GLY A 72 18.42 10.51 32.83
N TYR A 73 17.94 9.56 32.02
CA TYR A 73 18.83 8.73 31.20
C TYR A 73 19.39 9.51 30.02
N ARG A 74 20.71 9.51 29.89
CA ARG A 74 21.46 10.28 28.87
C ARG A 74 22.04 9.42 27.74
N THR A 75 21.73 8.13 27.69
CA THR A 75 22.24 7.20 26.68
C THR A 75 21.85 7.64 25.27
N PRO A 76 22.79 8.07 24.41
CA PRO A 76 22.49 8.67 23.10
C PRO A 76 21.61 7.78 22.20
N ARG A 77 21.79 6.46 22.26
CA ARG A 77 21.02 5.49 21.47
C ARG A 77 19.52 5.51 21.77
N ILE A 78 19.10 5.86 22.99
CA ILE A 78 17.67 6.03 23.32
C ILE A 78 17.10 7.24 22.57
N TRP A 79 17.86 8.33 22.55
CA TRP A 79 17.48 9.58 21.90
C TRP A 79 17.43 9.44 20.37
N THR A 80 18.38 8.71 19.77
CA THR A 80 18.37 8.47 18.32
C THR A 80 17.20 7.58 17.90
N ILE A 81 16.89 6.51 18.64
CA ILE A 81 15.69 5.69 18.34
C ILE A 81 14.40 6.50 18.49
N TYR A 82 14.32 7.38 19.51
CA TYR A 82 13.17 8.27 19.67
C TYR A 82 13.06 9.27 18.51
N ALA A 83 14.16 9.93 18.14
CA ALA A 83 14.20 10.85 17.02
C ALA A 83 13.81 10.16 15.70
N GLN A 84 14.26 8.93 15.47
CA GLN A 84 13.86 8.13 14.31
C GLN A 84 12.34 7.87 14.31
N ALA A 85 11.76 7.48 15.45
CA ALA A 85 10.31 7.30 15.57
C ALA A 85 9.53 8.60 15.33
N LEU A 86 10.03 9.75 15.80
CA LEU A 86 9.44 11.06 15.49
C LEU A 86 9.48 11.34 13.99
N VAL A 87 10.59 11.07 13.30
CA VAL A 87 10.68 11.23 11.84
C VAL A 87 9.67 10.33 11.12
N ASP A 88 9.58 9.04 11.47
CA ASP A 88 8.65 8.12 10.83
C ASP A 88 7.17 8.46 11.08
N ARG A 89 6.87 9.22 12.15
CA ARG A 89 5.53 9.78 12.42
C ARG A 89 5.24 11.11 11.71
N GLY A 90 6.21 11.67 10.99
CA GLY A 90 6.07 12.99 10.35
C GLY A 90 6.29 14.17 11.30
N ASN A 91 7.04 13.97 12.40
CA ASN A 91 7.41 15.02 13.35
C ASN A 91 8.89 15.43 13.17
N GLN A 92 9.29 15.77 11.95
CA GLN A 92 10.70 16.00 11.58
C GLN A 92 11.33 17.16 12.36
N VAL A 93 10.57 18.24 12.57
CA VAL A 93 11.06 19.42 13.33
C VAL A 93 11.36 19.04 14.78
N ALA A 94 10.49 18.25 15.42
CA ALA A 94 10.72 17.77 16.78
C ALA A 94 11.95 16.85 16.85
N ALA A 95 12.12 15.95 15.88
CA ALA A 95 13.29 15.08 15.79
C ALA A 95 14.60 15.87 15.64
N ILE A 96 14.61 16.96 14.86
CA ILE A 96 15.77 17.84 14.73
C ILE A 96 16.06 18.55 16.07
N GLY A 97 15.03 19.05 16.75
CA GLY A 97 15.15 19.75 18.02
C GLY A 97 15.71 18.86 19.14
N ILE A 98 15.21 17.63 19.26
CA ILE A 98 15.65 16.72 20.32
C ILE A 98 17.09 16.24 20.10
N LEU A 99 17.51 15.99 18.86
CA LEU A 99 18.90 15.68 18.54
C LEU A 99 19.81 16.90 18.74
N GLY A 100 19.31 18.11 18.51
CA GLY A 100 20.03 19.34 18.86
C GLY A 100 20.26 19.47 20.37
N THR A 101 19.25 19.11 21.16
CA THR A 101 19.35 19.10 22.64
C THR A 101 20.38 18.08 23.11
N LEU A 102 20.34 16.85 22.57
CA LEU A 102 21.32 15.82 22.85
C LEU A 102 22.76 16.27 22.59
N LEU A 103 22.98 16.98 21.47
CA LEU A 103 24.30 17.49 21.08
C LEU A 103 24.77 18.68 21.92
N ALA A 104 23.86 19.42 22.56
CA ALA A 104 24.23 20.53 23.44
C ALA A 104 24.86 20.05 24.75
N GLU A 105 24.64 18.78 25.12
CA GLU A 105 25.17 18.20 26.34
C GLU A 105 25.82 16.83 26.08
N PRO A 106 27.04 16.82 25.49
CA PRO A 106 27.71 15.60 25.05
C PRO A 106 28.01 14.62 26.19
N THR A 107 28.05 13.34 25.84
CA THR A 107 28.37 12.22 26.73
C THR A 107 29.50 11.39 26.13
N ASP A 108 30.19 10.59 26.94
CA ASP A 108 31.28 9.73 26.47
C ASP A 108 30.85 8.72 25.37
N GLU A 109 29.56 8.34 25.34
CA GLU A 109 28.99 7.44 24.33
C GLU A 109 28.62 8.15 23.01
N MET A 110 28.77 9.48 22.92
CA MET A 110 28.26 10.28 21.80
C MET A 110 28.98 9.97 20.49
N ASP A 111 30.32 9.84 20.52
CA ASP A 111 31.14 9.66 19.33
C ASP A 111 30.75 8.41 18.54
N ALA A 112 30.42 7.32 19.24
CA ALA A 112 29.94 6.09 18.62
C ALA A 112 28.57 6.25 17.95
N GLU A 113 27.78 7.23 18.38
CA GLU A 113 26.42 7.47 17.91
C GLU A 113 26.32 8.62 16.88
N MET A 114 27.40 9.38 16.66
CA MET A 114 27.43 10.55 15.77
C MET A 114 26.94 10.27 14.35
N SER A 115 27.31 9.12 13.80
CA SER A 115 26.84 8.70 12.46
C SER A 115 25.32 8.56 12.41
N GLU A 116 24.71 7.99 13.46
CA GLU A 116 23.26 7.82 13.57
C GLU A 116 22.56 9.18 13.70
N ILE A 117 23.10 10.06 14.56
CA ILE A 117 22.57 11.42 14.76
C ILE A 117 22.56 12.18 13.42
N HIS A 118 23.65 12.10 12.66
CA HIS A 118 23.72 12.71 11.33
C HIS A 118 22.74 12.04 10.35
N GLY A 119 22.62 10.72 10.35
CA GLY A 119 21.69 10.00 9.47
C GLY A 119 20.24 10.38 9.70
N ILE A 120 19.81 10.48 10.96
CA ILE A 120 18.44 10.87 11.33
C ILE A 120 18.18 12.34 11.01
N ARG A 121 19.12 13.26 11.29
CA ARG A 121 18.98 14.67 10.90
C ARG A 121 18.91 14.84 9.39
N GLY A 122 19.77 14.13 8.66
CA GLY A 122 19.75 14.09 7.20
C GLY A 122 18.41 13.59 6.69
N ARG A 123 17.86 12.56 7.33
CA ARG A 123 16.56 12.00 6.99
C ARG A 123 15.40 12.95 7.28
N ALA A 124 15.39 13.60 8.44
CA ALA A 124 14.37 14.59 8.79
C ALA A 124 14.32 15.73 7.76
N TRP A 125 15.49 16.26 7.37
CA TRP A 125 15.56 17.29 6.34
C TRP A 125 15.19 16.78 4.94
N LYS A 126 15.53 15.54 4.60
CA LYS A 126 15.09 14.90 3.35
C LYS A 126 13.56 14.80 3.28
N ASP A 127 12.91 14.41 4.36
CA ASP A 127 11.45 14.28 4.42
C ASP A 127 10.79 15.67 4.35
N ILE A 128 11.36 16.70 5.00
CA ILE A 128 10.93 18.11 4.85
C ILE A 128 11.05 18.58 3.39
N ALA A 129 12.14 18.21 2.70
CA ALA A 129 12.32 18.56 1.30
C ALA A 129 11.25 17.91 0.41
N TYR A 130 10.97 16.62 0.65
CA TYR A 130 9.90 15.90 -0.03
C TYR A 130 8.55 16.57 0.21
N GLU A 131 8.18 16.87 1.46
CA GLU A 131 6.97 17.59 1.85
C GLU A 131 6.82 18.94 1.13
N ALA A 132 7.90 19.74 1.14
CA ALA A 132 7.94 21.04 0.50
C ALA A 132 7.70 20.97 -1.02
N ILE A 133 8.18 19.93 -1.71
CA ILE A 133 7.90 19.70 -3.14
C ILE A 133 6.40 19.52 -3.39
N GLY A 134 5.71 18.69 -2.60
CA GLY A 134 4.27 18.47 -2.78
C GLY A 134 3.45 19.74 -2.55
N LEU A 135 3.93 20.64 -1.68
CA LEU A 135 3.35 21.95 -1.44
C LEU A 135 3.80 23.04 -2.44
N LYS A 136 4.54 22.66 -3.49
CA LYS A 136 5.10 23.56 -4.51
C LYS A 136 6.03 24.63 -3.94
N ARG A 137 6.68 24.37 -2.81
CA ARG A 137 7.62 25.28 -2.12
C ARG A 137 9.06 24.97 -2.51
N ARG A 138 9.42 25.16 -3.79
CA ARG A 138 10.73 24.78 -4.35
C ARG A 138 11.93 25.34 -3.58
N GLY A 139 11.90 26.62 -3.18
CA GLY A 139 13.00 27.22 -2.40
C GLY A 139 13.15 26.65 -0.99
N VAL A 140 12.07 26.16 -0.38
CA VAL A 140 12.14 25.44 0.91
C VAL A 140 12.72 24.05 0.70
N ALA A 141 12.29 23.36 -0.36
CA ALA A 141 12.81 22.04 -0.72
C ALA A 141 14.32 22.08 -0.99
N ALA A 142 14.80 23.08 -1.73
CA ALA A 142 16.22 23.25 -2.03
C ALA A 142 17.07 23.39 -0.75
N ARG A 143 16.72 24.33 0.13
CA ARG A 143 17.41 24.52 1.42
C ARG A 143 17.37 23.28 2.30
N ALA A 144 16.24 22.58 2.32
CA ALA A 144 16.10 21.34 3.09
C ALA A 144 17.01 20.23 2.52
N LEU A 145 17.14 20.10 1.20
CA LEU A 145 18.08 19.17 0.59
C LEU A 145 19.52 19.51 0.91
N GLU A 146 19.92 20.78 0.83
CA GLU A 146 21.27 21.22 1.19
C GLU A 146 21.63 20.80 2.61
N ARG A 147 20.71 20.99 3.57
CA ARG A 147 20.87 20.52 4.96
C ARG A 147 20.92 19.01 5.05
N ALA A 148 20.06 18.29 4.34
CA ALA A 148 20.08 16.83 4.30
C ALA A 148 21.44 16.30 3.80
N SER A 149 21.94 16.87 2.70
CA SER A 149 23.23 16.53 2.11
C SER A 149 24.41 16.87 3.02
N GLU A 150 24.36 18.00 3.74
CA GLU A 150 25.33 18.36 4.76
C GLU A 150 25.46 17.26 5.82
N TYR A 151 24.33 16.79 6.36
CA TYR A 151 24.35 15.75 7.39
C TYR A 151 24.77 14.38 6.86
N TYR A 152 24.31 13.96 5.67
CA TYR A 152 24.78 12.69 5.10
C TYR A 152 26.28 12.73 4.76
N ARG A 153 26.82 13.89 4.33
CA ARG A 153 28.28 14.06 4.17
C ARG A 153 29.02 13.89 5.50
N LYS A 154 28.53 14.51 6.59
CA LYS A 154 29.11 14.34 7.93
C LYS A 154 29.04 12.88 8.41
N GLY A 155 27.91 12.21 8.17
CA GLY A 155 27.73 10.80 8.50
C GLY A 155 28.71 9.90 7.75
N LEU A 156 28.85 10.07 6.44
CA LEU A 156 29.81 9.32 5.62
C LEU A 156 31.26 9.60 6.04
N ALA A 157 31.58 10.84 6.39
CA ALA A 157 32.93 11.23 6.81
C ALA A 157 33.40 10.54 8.10
N THR A 158 32.48 9.98 8.92
CA THR A 158 32.86 9.26 10.14
C THR A 158 33.70 8.01 9.84
N LYS A 159 33.32 7.23 8.80
CA LYS A 159 34.05 6.07 8.30
C LYS A 159 33.84 5.94 6.77
N PRO A 160 34.58 6.68 5.93
CA PRO A 160 34.27 6.82 4.50
C PRO A 160 34.25 5.53 3.69
N GLU A 161 35.06 4.54 4.08
CA GLU A 161 35.22 3.27 3.36
C GLU A 161 34.45 2.10 4.00
N ASP A 162 33.77 2.36 5.13
CA ASP A 162 32.94 1.37 5.80
C ASP A 162 31.71 1.03 4.94
N LEU A 163 31.42 -0.26 4.82
CA LEU A 163 30.36 -0.76 3.95
C LEU A 163 28.98 -0.23 4.38
N HIS A 164 28.73 -0.15 5.70
CA HIS A 164 27.46 0.33 6.23
C HIS A 164 27.32 1.85 6.00
N MET A 165 28.40 2.62 6.16
CA MET A 165 28.38 4.06 5.86
C MET A 165 28.13 4.36 4.37
N LEU A 166 28.72 3.58 3.47
CA LEU A 166 28.47 3.68 2.04
C LEU A 166 27.04 3.28 1.67
N ALA A 167 26.55 2.16 2.20
CA ALA A 167 25.19 1.67 1.97
C ALA A 167 24.14 2.65 2.48
N TRP A 168 24.41 3.32 3.59
CA TRP A 168 23.49 4.29 4.17
C TRP A 168 23.75 5.72 3.67
N HIS A 169 24.74 6.42 4.22
CA HIS A 169 24.97 7.83 3.92
C HIS A 169 25.37 8.08 2.46
N GLY A 170 26.21 7.20 1.90
CA GLY A 170 26.64 7.29 0.51
C GLY A 170 25.46 7.19 -0.46
N ALA A 171 24.63 6.15 -0.32
CA ALA A 171 23.44 5.95 -1.15
C ALA A 171 22.46 7.14 -1.03
N GLN A 172 22.32 7.68 0.18
CA GLN A 172 21.49 8.87 0.39
C GLN A 172 21.99 10.08 -0.38
N LEU A 173 23.30 10.35 -0.45
CA LEU A 173 23.84 11.47 -1.23
C LEU A 173 23.50 11.34 -2.73
N VAL A 174 23.64 10.14 -3.28
CA VAL A 174 23.24 9.85 -4.67
C VAL A 174 21.75 10.12 -4.88
N ALA A 175 20.90 9.61 -3.99
CA ALA A 175 19.46 9.79 -4.05
C ALA A 175 19.04 11.26 -3.94
N LEU A 176 19.69 12.07 -3.09
CA LEU A 176 19.41 13.51 -2.97
C LEU A 176 19.74 14.27 -4.25
N ALA A 177 20.87 13.98 -4.90
CA ALA A 177 21.25 14.61 -6.16
C ALA A 177 20.27 14.24 -7.30
N ALA A 178 19.87 12.97 -7.37
CA ALA A 178 18.86 12.51 -8.33
C ALA A 178 17.49 13.18 -8.07
N PHE A 179 17.10 13.31 -6.80
CA PHE A 179 15.87 14.00 -6.42
C PHE A 179 15.89 15.48 -6.80
N ALA A 180 16.99 16.18 -6.51
CA ALA A 180 17.16 17.59 -6.88
C ALA A 180 17.07 17.80 -8.39
N LYS A 181 17.75 16.96 -9.18
CA LYS A 181 17.72 17.00 -10.64
C LYS A 181 16.31 16.78 -11.18
N ARG A 182 15.61 15.74 -10.72
CA ARG A 182 14.25 15.40 -11.20
C ARG A 182 13.23 16.52 -10.94
N HIS A 183 13.38 17.23 -9.82
CA HIS A 183 12.47 18.32 -9.44
C HIS A 183 12.97 19.71 -9.83
N GLU A 184 14.05 19.79 -10.64
CA GLU A 184 14.64 21.05 -11.13
C GLU A 184 14.96 22.03 -10.00
N LEU A 185 15.55 21.51 -8.91
CA LEU A 185 15.88 22.30 -7.73
C LEU A 185 17.28 22.91 -7.83
N ASP A 186 17.35 24.23 -7.63
CA ASP A 186 18.60 24.96 -7.52
C ASP A 186 19.24 24.72 -6.13
N THR A 187 20.14 23.74 -6.08
CA THR A 187 20.83 23.29 -4.84
C THR A 187 22.35 23.25 -4.99
N GLY A 188 22.87 23.51 -6.19
CA GLY A 188 24.30 23.33 -6.53
C GLY A 188 24.82 21.89 -6.41
N MET A 189 23.95 20.88 -6.21
CA MET A 189 24.37 19.49 -6.06
C MET A 189 24.80 18.89 -7.40
N ALA A 190 26.07 18.51 -7.49
CA ALA A 190 26.58 17.77 -8.63
C ALA A 190 26.05 16.31 -8.64
N PRO A 191 25.85 15.70 -9.82
CA PRO A 191 25.58 14.27 -9.92
C PRO A 191 26.71 13.44 -9.28
N HIS A 192 26.34 12.48 -8.44
CA HIS A 192 27.27 11.63 -7.69
C HIS A 192 27.62 10.32 -8.44
N HIS A 193 27.91 10.39 -9.75
CA HIS A 193 28.13 9.19 -10.59
C HIS A 193 29.24 8.27 -10.06
N GLN A 194 30.43 8.82 -9.77
CA GLN A 194 31.55 8.03 -9.23
C GLN A 194 31.24 7.39 -7.87
N LEU A 195 30.49 8.09 -7.02
CA LEU A 195 30.05 7.55 -5.73
C LEU A 195 29.03 6.42 -5.94
N ALA A 196 28.10 6.57 -6.89
CA ALA A 196 27.13 5.53 -7.22
C ALA A 196 27.80 4.26 -7.77
N GLU A 197 28.77 4.41 -8.68
CA GLU A 197 29.58 3.30 -9.19
C GLU A 197 30.32 2.59 -8.06
N ARG A 198 30.96 3.38 -7.18
CA ARG A 198 31.68 2.85 -6.03
C ARG A 198 30.76 2.07 -5.08
N ILE A 199 29.57 2.60 -4.76
CA ILE A 199 28.60 1.92 -3.90
C ILE A 199 28.15 0.62 -4.57
N ARG A 200 27.73 0.67 -5.84
CA ARG A 200 27.31 -0.52 -6.60
C ARG A 200 28.39 -1.62 -6.55
N ALA A 201 29.63 -1.28 -6.91
CA ALA A 201 30.75 -2.23 -6.89
C ALA A 201 30.99 -2.82 -5.49
N ARG A 202 30.98 -1.98 -4.44
CA ARG A 202 31.20 -2.41 -3.05
C ARG A 202 30.08 -3.33 -2.54
N MET A 203 28.82 -3.01 -2.82
CA MET A 203 27.67 -3.82 -2.38
C MET A 203 27.62 -5.17 -3.13
N THR A 204 27.85 -5.17 -4.44
CA THR A 204 27.91 -6.39 -5.24
C THR A 204 29.05 -7.31 -4.78
N ALA A 205 30.25 -6.77 -4.56
CA ALA A 205 31.38 -7.54 -4.05
C ALA A 205 31.13 -8.08 -2.63
N ALA A 206 30.50 -7.28 -1.75
CA ALA A 206 30.14 -7.73 -0.42
C ALA A 206 29.13 -8.89 -0.47
N HIS A 207 28.12 -8.80 -1.34
CA HIS A 207 27.14 -9.86 -1.54
C HIS A 207 27.78 -11.15 -2.06
N ALA A 208 28.64 -11.05 -3.07
CA ALA A 208 29.40 -12.19 -3.59
C ALA A 208 30.30 -12.83 -2.51
N GLY A 209 30.78 -12.05 -1.54
CA GLY A 209 31.50 -12.52 -0.36
C GLY A 209 30.64 -13.08 0.76
N GLY A 210 29.33 -13.29 0.55
CA GLY A 210 28.40 -13.87 1.52
C GLY A 210 27.71 -12.85 2.45
N ASN A 211 27.83 -11.55 2.19
CA ASN A 211 27.08 -10.54 2.92
C ASN A 211 25.64 -10.44 2.38
N HIS A 212 24.69 -10.92 3.18
CA HIS A 212 23.25 -10.82 2.91
C HIS A 212 22.56 -9.81 3.83
N ASP A 213 23.25 -8.75 4.25
CA ASP A 213 22.62 -7.70 5.04
C ASP A 213 21.57 -6.96 4.18
N PRO A 214 20.31 -6.83 4.65
CA PRO A 214 19.25 -6.20 3.87
C PRO A 214 19.57 -4.77 3.42
N TRP A 215 20.31 -3.99 4.22
CA TRP A 215 20.67 -2.62 3.86
C TRP A 215 21.72 -2.55 2.75
N THR A 216 22.65 -3.53 2.72
CA THR A 216 23.59 -3.70 1.60
C THR A 216 22.85 -4.03 0.31
N LEU A 217 21.88 -4.95 0.37
CA LEU A 217 21.06 -5.35 -0.79
C LEU A 217 20.19 -4.19 -1.28
N GLY A 218 19.55 -3.46 -0.36
CA GLY A 218 18.76 -2.27 -0.68
C GLY A 218 19.60 -1.18 -1.35
N ALA A 219 20.80 -0.90 -0.82
CA ALA A 219 21.71 0.08 -1.41
C ALA A 219 22.16 -0.33 -2.82
N ALA A 220 22.42 -1.62 -3.08
CA ALA A 220 22.70 -2.11 -4.44
C ALA A 220 21.51 -1.87 -5.38
N GLY A 221 20.30 -2.21 -4.93
CA GLY A 221 19.06 -1.95 -5.68
C GLY A 221 18.83 -0.46 -5.98
N GLU A 222 19.10 0.44 -5.02
CA GLU A 222 19.06 1.88 -5.26
C GLU A 222 20.08 2.34 -6.29
N MET A 223 21.30 1.78 -6.28
CA MET A 223 22.29 2.14 -7.29
C MET A 223 21.89 1.64 -8.68
N ALA A 224 21.30 0.45 -8.80
CA ALA A 224 20.73 -0.02 -10.06
C ALA A 224 19.66 0.95 -10.60
N VAL A 225 18.76 1.43 -9.73
CA VAL A 225 17.81 2.50 -10.07
C VAL A 225 18.52 3.78 -10.51
N ALA A 226 19.61 4.17 -9.85
CA ALA A 226 20.40 5.34 -10.23
C ALA A 226 21.00 5.25 -11.64
N PHE A 227 21.30 4.03 -12.11
CA PHE A 227 21.77 3.75 -13.47
C PHE A 227 20.64 3.49 -14.48
N GLY A 228 19.38 3.51 -14.04
CA GLY A 228 18.21 3.23 -14.89
C GLY A 228 17.98 1.74 -15.16
N ASP A 229 18.65 0.85 -14.44
CA ASP A 229 18.52 -0.60 -14.58
C ASP A 229 17.49 -1.15 -13.58
N LEU A 230 16.21 -1.13 -13.99
CA LEU A 230 15.11 -1.61 -13.16
C LEU A 230 15.05 -3.14 -13.07
N GLU A 231 15.64 -3.87 -14.01
CA GLU A 231 15.74 -5.33 -13.95
C GLU A 231 16.75 -5.76 -12.89
N GLU A 232 17.94 -5.15 -12.86
CA GLU A 232 18.92 -5.35 -11.80
C GLU A 232 18.34 -4.91 -10.44
N ALA A 233 17.62 -3.79 -10.39
CA ALA A 233 16.98 -3.33 -9.16
C ALA A 233 15.98 -4.37 -8.62
N LEU A 234 15.12 -4.94 -9.48
CA LEU A 234 14.17 -5.98 -9.11
C LEU A 234 14.86 -7.21 -8.51
N GLN A 235 15.99 -7.63 -9.07
CA GLN A 235 16.78 -8.75 -8.53
C GLN A 235 17.28 -8.44 -7.12
N TRP A 236 17.86 -7.27 -6.89
CA TRP A 236 18.36 -6.86 -5.57
C TRP A 236 17.26 -6.76 -4.52
N TYR A 237 16.11 -6.18 -4.85
CA TYR A 237 14.99 -6.09 -3.92
C TYR A 237 14.34 -7.46 -3.66
N SER A 238 14.32 -8.36 -4.64
CA SER A 238 13.87 -9.74 -4.43
C SER A 238 14.79 -10.49 -3.45
N LEU A 239 16.11 -10.32 -3.58
CA LEU A 239 17.08 -10.86 -2.62
C LEU A 239 16.90 -10.28 -1.21
N ALA A 240 16.66 -8.97 -1.13
CA ALA A 240 16.39 -8.31 0.15
C ALA A 240 15.12 -8.87 0.80
N ILE A 241 14.04 -9.07 0.05
CA ILE A 241 12.78 -9.66 0.56
C ILE A 241 13.00 -11.10 1.04
N ALA A 242 13.74 -11.91 0.30
CA ALA A 242 14.01 -13.32 0.63
C ALA A 242 14.92 -13.49 1.86
N THR A 243 15.60 -12.43 2.30
CA THR A 243 16.53 -12.48 3.42
C THR A 243 15.79 -12.56 4.76
N LYS A 244 16.04 -13.60 5.56
CA LYS A 244 15.38 -13.80 6.89
C LYS A 244 15.55 -12.65 7.88
N ARG A 245 16.61 -11.84 7.73
CA ARG A 245 16.91 -10.68 8.58
C ARG A 245 16.13 -9.43 8.19
N THR A 246 15.37 -9.46 7.09
CA THR A 246 14.59 -8.33 6.61
C THR A 246 13.32 -8.18 7.44
N ASP A 247 13.23 -7.07 8.17
CA ASP A 247 12.08 -6.73 9.01
C ASP A 247 11.15 -5.70 8.36
N ALA A 248 9.97 -5.49 8.96
CA ALA A 248 8.96 -4.55 8.49
C ALA A 248 9.48 -3.10 8.41
N PHE A 249 10.41 -2.71 9.29
CA PHE A 249 11.04 -1.40 9.23
C PHE A 249 11.95 -1.24 7.99
N THR A 250 12.70 -2.29 7.65
CA THR A 250 13.60 -2.33 6.50
C THR A 250 12.81 -2.27 5.19
N LEU A 251 11.79 -3.12 5.04
CA LEU A 251 10.92 -3.15 3.84
C LEU A 251 10.24 -1.80 3.60
N ALA A 252 9.70 -1.23 4.67
CA ALA A 252 9.09 0.09 4.60
C ALA A 252 10.07 1.19 4.21
N SER A 253 11.30 1.08 4.68
CA SER A 253 12.33 2.06 4.36
C SER A 253 12.75 2.01 2.90
N MET A 254 12.90 0.80 2.35
CA MET A 254 13.15 0.57 0.92
C MET A 254 11.98 1.09 0.07
N HIS A 255 10.75 0.68 0.36
CA HIS A 255 9.56 1.12 -0.38
C HIS A 255 9.44 2.65 -0.41
N ARG A 256 9.59 3.30 0.74
CA ARG A 256 9.51 4.77 0.85
C ARG A 256 10.62 5.44 0.03
N GLN A 257 11.83 4.92 0.08
CA GLN A 257 12.96 5.47 -0.67
C GLN A 257 12.69 5.41 -2.18
N LEU A 258 12.20 4.26 -2.68
CA LEU A 258 11.86 4.07 -4.08
C LEU A 258 10.68 4.93 -4.53
N SER A 259 9.60 4.99 -3.76
CA SER A 259 8.38 5.73 -4.14
C SER A 259 8.53 7.25 -3.98
N GLN A 260 9.09 7.72 -2.87
CA GLN A 260 9.14 9.16 -2.56
C GLN A 260 10.35 9.82 -3.24
N ILE A 261 11.55 9.24 -3.04
CA ILE A 261 12.82 9.86 -3.43
C ILE A 261 13.20 9.50 -4.86
N TRP A 262 13.17 8.23 -5.25
CA TRP A 262 13.43 7.83 -6.63
C TRP A 262 12.20 8.00 -7.53
N GLY A 263 11.00 7.86 -6.99
CA GLY A 263 9.69 7.77 -7.66
C GLY A 263 9.72 6.95 -8.94
N ILE A 264 10.04 5.66 -8.78
CA ILE A 264 10.11 4.70 -9.89
C ILE A 264 8.74 4.22 -10.35
N GLY A 265 7.69 4.35 -9.53
CA GLY A 265 6.31 3.96 -9.84
C GLY A 265 5.65 4.68 -11.04
N ALA A 266 6.35 5.59 -11.74
CA ALA A 266 5.87 6.14 -13.00
C ALA A 266 5.97 5.14 -14.18
N THR A 267 6.74 4.05 -14.02
CA THR A 267 6.86 2.98 -15.01
C THR A 267 6.21 1.69 -14.51
N SER A 268 5.84 0.80 -15.43
CA SER A 268 5.33 -0.53 -15.07
C SER A 268 6.35 -1.32 -14.24
N ALA A 269 7.60 -1.39 -14.70
CA ALA A 269 8.69 -2.07 -14.00
C ALA A 269 8.95 -1.50 -12.59
N GLY A 270 8.92 -0.17 -12.43
CA GLY A 270 9.09 0.46 -11.12
C GLY A 270 7.91 0.20 -10.18
N SER A 271 6.69 0.20 -10.71
CA SER A 271 5.47 -0.13 -9.95
C SER A 271 5.49 -1.58 -9.45
N THR A 272 6.01 -2.52 -10.24
CA THR A 272 6.19 -3.92 -9.81
C THR A 272 7.12 -4.03 -8.60
N ILE A 273 8.25 -3.33 -8.60
CA ILE A 273 9.21 -3.35 -7.47
C ILE A 273 8.58 -2.76 -6.21
N GLU A 274 7.88 -1.64 -6.32
CA GLU A 274 7.16 -1.01 -5.20
C GLU A 274 6.07 -1.96 -4.65
N GLY A 275 5.31 -2.61 -5.54
CA GLY A 275 4.27 -3.59 -5.18
C GLY A 275 4.83 -4.79 -4.41
N LEU A 276 5.95 -5.36 -4.86
CA LEU A 276 6.60 -6.50 -4.18
C LEU A 276 7.07 -6.15 -2.77
N LEU A 277 7.66 -4.97 -2.58
CA LEU A 277 8.08 -4.52 -1.25
C LEU A 277 6.89 -4.28 -0.33
N LEU A 278 5.78 -3.77 -0.87
CA LEU A 278 4.55 -3.54 -0.11
C LEU A 278 3.88 -4.87 0.30
N ASP A 279 3.79 -5.83 -0.62
CA ASP A 279 3.28 -7.18 -0.34
C ASP A 279 4.12 -7.88 0.75
N ALA A 280 5.46 -7.84 0.62
CA ALA A 280 6.35 -8.37 1.64
C ALA A 280 6.14 -7.70 3.01
N LEU A 281 5.97 -6.37 3.05
CA LEU A 281 5.70 -5.62 4.27
C LEU A 281 4.36 -6.03 4.91
N MET A 282 3.34 -6.26 4.09
CA MET A 282 2.01 -6.69 4.54
C MET A 282 2.04 -8.10 5.14
N ARG A 283 2.77 -9.04 4.51
CA ARG A 283 2.95 -10.41 5.04
C ARG A 283 3.62 -10.46 6.40
N GLN A 284 4.45 -9.47 6.74
CA GLN A 284 5.08 -9.36 8.05
C GLN A 284 4.20 -8.68 9.13
N GLY A 285 2.93 -8.39 8.82
CA GLY A 285 2.02 -7.75 9.77
C GLY A 285 2.39 -6.28 10.09
N GLY A 286 3.11 -5.61 9.18
CA GLY A 286 3.49 -4.21 9.34
C GLY A 286 2.29 -3.27 9.25
N GLU A 287 2.07 -2.43 10.26
CA GLU A 287 1.09 -1.34 10.16
C GLU A 287 1.61 -0.25 9.21
N PHE A 288 0.88 -0.02 8.12
CA PHE A 288 1.11 1.13 7.24
C PHE A 288 0.51 2.39 7.86
N GLN A 289 1.31 3.12 8.65
CA GLN A 289 1.00 4.50 9.03
C GLN A 289 1.36 5.43 7.87
N LEU A 290 0.37 5.76 7.04
CA LEU A 290 0.46 6.85 6.08
C LEU A 290 0.41 8.17 6.87
N SER A 291 1.51 8.94 6.90
CA SER A 291 1.44 10.30 7.43
C SER A 291 0.50 11.14 6.57
N ARG A 292 -0.16 12.14 7.17
CA ARG A 292 -1.11 13.03 6.49
C ARG A 292 -0.46 13.71 5.27
N ALA A 293 0.81 14.08 5.39
CA ALA A 293 1.62 14.61 4.29
C ALA A 293 1.87 13.57 3.19
N SER A 294 2.16 12.31 3.53
CA SER A 294 2.34 11.25 2.53
C SER A 294 1.04 10.90 1.79
N ALA A 295 -0.13 11.06 2.43
CA ALA A 295 -1.44 10.89 1.77
C ALA A 295 -1.76 12.03 0.79
N GLU A 296 -1.47 13.28 1.17
CA GLU A 296 -1.64 14.47 0.33
C GLU A 296 -0.64 14.53 -0.85
N GLN A 297 0.53 13.91 -0.70
CA GLN A 297 1.58 13.91 -1.73
C GLN A 297 1.50 12.73 -2.71
N LEU A 298 1.02 11.57 -2.27
CA LEU A 298 0.59 10.51 -3.17
C LEU A 298 -0.49 11.07 -4.13
N GLN A 299 -1.38 11.89 -3.59
CA GLN A 299 -2.44 12.57 -4.35
C GLN A 299 -1.92 13.65 -5.32
N ALA A 300 -0.84 14.36 -4.98
CA ALA A 300 -0.26 15.39 -5.86
C ALA A 300 0.51 14.82 -7.06
N ARG A 301 1.03 13.59 -6.97
CA ARG A 301 1.77 12.91 -8.05
C ARG A 301 0.90 12.08 -8.99
N ILE A 302 -0.32 11.76 -8.60
CA ILE A 302 -1.22 10.87 -9.36
C ILE A 302 -2.03 11.62 -10.43
N GLY A 303 -2.11 12.96 -10.36
CA GLY A 303 -2.86 13.76 -11.33
C GLY A 303 -4.37 13.55 -11.22
N GLY A 304 -5.11 14.58 -10.81
CA GLY A 304 -6.59 14.64 -10.91
C GLY A 304 -7.42 13.64 -10.10
N ALA A 305 -6.89 12.50 -9.67
CA ALA A 305 -7.59 11.50 -8.86
C ALA A 305 -7.54 11.83 -7.36
N GLN A 306 -8.67 11.61 -6.68
CA GLN A 306 -8.86 11.80 -5.24
C GLN A 306 -7.87 10.91 -4.42
N PRO A 307 -7.52 11.27 -3.18
CA PRO A 307 -6.57 10.49 -2.39
C PRO A 307 -7.20 9.15 -2.00
N VAL A 308 -6.54 8.04 -2.34
CA VAL A 308 -6.95 6.74 -1.84
C VAL A 308 -6.39 6.57 -0.42
N SER A 309 -7.27 6.62 0.58
CA SER A 309 -6.87 6.46 1.99
C SER A 309 -6.44 5.02 2.31
N VAL A 310 -5.63 4.79 3.35
CA VAL A 310 -5.34 3.42 3.86
C VAL A 310 -6.63 2.67 4.21
N ARG A 311 -7.61 3.39 4.75
CA ARG A 311 -8.94 2.84 5.02
C ARG A 311 -9.59 2.38 3.72
N SER A 312 -9.49 3.15 2.64
CA SER A 312 -9.96 2.78 1.31
C SER A 312 -9.23 1.54 0.78
N ILE A 313 -7.90 1.46 0.91
CA ILE A 313 -7.12 0.27 0.48
C ILE A 313 -7.53 -0.97 1.28
N ARG A 314 -7.70 -0.86 2.61
CA ARG A 314 -8.19 -1.99 3.43
C ARG A 314 -9.59 -2.43 3.04
N HIS A 315 -10.49 -1.48 2.77
CA HIS A 315 -11.84 -1.82 2.32
C HIS A 315 -11.81 -2.48 0.93
N ALA A 316 -10.88 -2.07 0.06
CA ALA A 316 -10.69 -2.68 -1.24
C ALA A 316 -10.18 -4.10 -1.17
N LEU A 317 -9.16 -4.37 -0.34
CA LEU A 317 -8.63 -5.71 -0.12
C LEU A 317 -9.71 -6.63 0.46
N ARG A 318 -10.48 -6.13 1.45
CA ARG A 318 -11.63 -6.86 2.00
C ARG A 318 -12.74 -7.11 0.96
N ALA A 319 -12.98 -6.16 0.06
CA ALA A 319 -13.93 -6.35 -1.02
C ALA A 319 -13.43 -7.39 -2.04
N ALA A 320 -12.14 -7.36 -2.35
CA ALA A 320 -11.47 -8.28 -3.27
C ALA A 320 -11.52 -9.74 -2.80
N GLU A 321 -11.54 -10.01 -1.49
CA GLU A 321 -11.72 -11.37 -0.93
C GLU A 321 -13.02 -12.05 -1.41
N SER A 322 -14.01 -11.26 -1.83
CA SER A 322 -15.33 -11.69 -2.28
C SER A 322 -15.56 -11.49 -3.78
N VAL A 323 -14.51 -11.12 -4.51
CA VAL A 323 -14.47 -11.14 -5.97
C VAL A 323 -13.94 -12.50 -6.41
N ALA A 324 -14.61 -13.09 -7.38
CA ALA A 324 -14.34 -14.44 -7.85
C ALA A 324 -13.83 -14.44 -9.29
N MET A 325 -12.90 -15.33 -9.57
CA MET A 325 -12.56 -15.73 -10.93
C MET A 325 -13.56 -16.77 -11.41
N ILE A 326 -14.03 -16.63 -12.65
CA ILE A 326 -14.91 -17.60 -13.32
C ILE A 326 -14.14 -18.23 -14.47
N ARG A 327 -14.07 -19.56 -14.48
CA ARG A 327 -13.34 -20.36 -15.47
C ARG A 327 -14.21 -21.47 -16.02
N SER A 328 -13.83 -22.01 -17.18
CA SER A 328 -14.27 -23.31 -17.65
C SER A 328 -13.03 -24.15 -17.97
N GLY A 329 -12.81 -25.20 -17.18
CA GLY A 329 -11.55 -25.91 -17.16
C GLY A 329 -10.38 -24.96 -16.85
N PHE A 330 -9.35 -24.98 -17.68
CA PHE A 330 -8.19 -24.08 -17.52
C PHE A 330 -8.41 -22.68 -18.13
N SER A 331 -9.47 -22.48 -18.92
CA SER A 331 -9.72 -21.23 -19.64
C SER A 331 -10.47 -20.22 -18.76
N PRO A 332 -9.93 -19.02 -18.58
CA PRO A 332 -10.64 -17.97 -17.87
C PRO A 332 -11.76 -17.37 -18.72
N LEU A 333 -12.94 -17.21 -18.13
CA LEU A 333 -14.12 -16.68 -18.81
C LEU A 333 -14.42 -15.24 -18.39
N GLY A 334 -14.28 -14.94 -17.10
CA GLY A 334 -14.61 -13.62 -16.58
C GLY A 334 -14.47 -13.54 -15.06
N THR A 335 -15.12 -12.54 -14.50
CA THR A 335 -15.15 -12.22 -13.08
C THR A 335 -16.58 -12.35 -12.55
N GLY A 336 -16.73 -12.67 -11.27
CA GLY A 336 -17.99 -12.50 -10.54
C GLY A 336 -17.74 -11.97 -9.15
N PHE A 337 -18.80 -11.76 -8.37
CA PHE A 337 -18.67 -11.35 -6.99
C PHE A 337 -19.78 -11.91 -6.10
N LEU A 338 -19.43 -12.15 -4.83
CA LEU A 338 -20.33 -12.70 -3.82
C LEU A 338 -21.19 -11.60 -3.20
N THR A 339 -22.50 -11.81 -3.15
CA THR A 339 -23.44 -10.98 -2.38
C THR A 339 -24.58 -11.84 -1.81
N THR A 340 -25.59 -11.23 -1.20
CA THR A 340 -26.78 -11.95 -0.73
C THR A 340 -27.91 -11.84 -1.76
N ALA A 341 -28.72 -12.89 -1.88
CA ALA A 341 -29.94 -12.86 -2.70
C ALA A 341 -30.89 -11.73 -2.27
N GLN A 342 -31.02 -11.51 -0.96
CA GLN A 342 -31.84 -10.43 -0.40
C GLN A 342 -31.38 -9.04 -0.86
N SER A 343 -30.06 -8.79 -0.91
CA SER A 343 -29.48 -7.54 -1.42
C SER A 343 -29.92 -7.25 -2.86
N LEU A 344 -30.16 -8.29 -3.66
CA LEU A 344 -30.61 -8.20 -5.05
C LEU A 344 -32.15 -8.12 -5.19
N GLY A 345 -32.90 -8.17 -4.09
CA GLY A 345 -34.36 -8.25 -4.10
C GLY A 345 -34.91 -9.63 -4.43
N LEU A 346 -34.11 -10.68 -4.24
CA LEU A 346 -34.53 -12.08 -4.36
C LEU A 346 -34.87 -12.64 -2.97
N ASP A 347 -35.39 -13.87 -2.94
CA ASP A 347 -35.72 -14.57 -1.70
C ASP A 347 -34.48 -14.72 -0.79
N ALA A 348 -34.63 -14.34 0.47
CA ALA A 348 -33.56 -14.38 1.46
C ALA A 348 -33.14 -15.81 1.81
N GLU A 349 -34.01 -16.81 1.66
CA GLU A 349 -33.70 -18.23 1.93
C GLU A 349 -32.63 -18.78 0.97
N ILE A 350 -32.45 -18.14 -0.19
CA ILE A 350 -31.39 -18.52 -1.15
C ILE A 350 -29.99 -18.24 -0.55
N GLY A 351 -29.87 -17.25 0.35
CA GLY A 351 -28.62 -16.91 1.02
C GLY A 351 -27.58 -16.27 0.09
N LEU A 352 -26.33 -16.74 0.17
CA LEU A 352 -25.21 -16.22 -0.64
C LEU A 352 -25.28 -16.69 -2.10
N VAL A 353 -24.99 -15.76 -3.01
CA VAL A 353 -24.99 -15.93 -4.46
C VAL A 353 -23.82 -15.20 -5.11
N VAL A 354 -23.37 -15.67 -6.28
CA VAL A 354 -22.38 -14.99 -7.13
C VAL A 354 -23.08 -14.31 -8.30
N VAL A 355 -22.74 -13.06 -8.56
CA VAL A 355 -23.23 -12.28 -9.70
C VAL A 355 -22.13 -12.16 -10.75
N THR A 356 -22.48 -12.37 -12.02
CA THR A 356 -21.61 -12.17 -13.20
C THR A 356 -22.44 -11.78 -14.43
N ASN A 357 -21.83 -11.60 -15.60
CA ASN A 357 -22.58 -11.33 -16.83
C ASN A 357 -23.23 -12.60 -17.43
N ALA A 358 -24.33 -12.42 -18.15
CA ALA A 358 -24.98 -13.50 -18.88
C ALA A 358 -24.16 -13.99 -20.09
N HIS A 359 -23.34 -13.12 -20.68
CA HIS A 359 -22.37 -13.53 -21.70
C HIS A 359 -21.15 -14.29 -21.13
N VAL A 360 -20.98 -14.35 -19.80
CA VAL A 360 -19.96 -15.18 -19.15
C VAL A 360 -20.55 -16.56 -18.82
N VAL A 361 -21.71 -16.59 -18.15
CA VAL A 361 -22.44 -17.82 -17.81
C VAL A 361 -23.93 -17.64 -18.08
N SER A 362 -24.53 -18.53 -18.88
CA SER A 362 -25.99 -18.54 -19.11
C SER A 362 -26.50 -19.92 -19.51
N ASN A 363 -27.81 -20.13 -19.35
CA ASN A 363 -28.50 -21.33 -19.82
C ASN A 363 -29.82 -20.95 -20.51
N PRO A 364 -30.01 -21.28 -21.80
CA PRO A 364 -29.00 -21.80 -22.72
C PRO A 364 -27.84 -20.81 -22.90
N PRO A 365 -26.62 -21.27 -23.24
CA PRO A 365 -25.48 -20.40 -23.49
C PRO A 365 -25.75 -19.31 -24.53
N GLN A 366 -25.50 -18.05 -24.19
CA GLN A 366 -25.67 -16.89 -25.07
C GLN A 366 -24.32 -16.25 -25.43
N GLY A 367 -24.09 -15.96 -26.71
CA GLY A 367 -22.96 -15.12 -27.15
C GLY A 367 -21.56 -15.65 -26.78
N GLY A 368 -21.40 -16.97 -26.63
CA GLY A 368 -20.14 -17.60 -26.23
C GLY A 368 -19.98 -17.84 -24.72
N ALA A 369 -21.04 -17.60 -23.93
CA ALA A 369 -21.08 -17.96 -22.51
C ALA A 369 -20.86 -19.46 -22.29
N ALA A 370 -20.37 -19.84 -21.11
CA ALA A 370 -20.30 -21.24 -20.71
C ALA A 370 -21.63 -21.71 -20.09
N SER A 371 -21.87 -23.02 -20.19
CA SER A 371 -22.94 -23.69 -19.44
C SER A 371 -22.60 -23.66 -17.95
N PRO A 372 -23.58 -23.50 -17.03
CA PRO A 372 -23.33 -23.54 -15.59
C PRO A 372 -22.63 -24.84 -15.14
N ASP A 373 -22.86 -25.97 -15.82
CA ASP A 373 -22.26 -27.26 -15.50
C ASP A 373 -20.75 -27.32 -15.78
N ASP A 374 -20.25 -26.46 -16.67
CA ASP A 374 -18.85 -26.43 -17.11
C ASP A 374 -18.02 -25.35 -16.39
N VAL A 375 -18.62 -24.65 -15.43
CA VAL A 375 -18.05 -23.47 -14.78
C VAL A 375 -17.50 -23.79 -13.40
N GLN A 376 -16.26 -23.35 -13.16
CA GLN A 376 -15.63 -23.28 -11.85
C GLN A 376 -15.53 -21.82 -11.37
N VAL A 377 -15.73 -21.62 -10.07
CA VAL A 377 -15.64 -20.32 -9.40
C VAL A 377 -14.60 -20.42 -8.29
N THR A 378 -13.62 -19.52 -8.29
CA THR A 378 -12.55 -19.49 -7.28
C THR A 378 -12.41 -18.09 -6.69
N PHE A 379 -12.30 -17.99 -5.36
CA PHE A 379 -12.03 -16.74 -4.66
C PHE A 379 -10.52 -16.64 -4.38
N GLU A 380 -9.74 -16.30 -5.39
CA GLU A 380 -8.27 -16.43 -5.39
C GLU A 380 -7.58 -15.79 -4.18
N LEU A 381 -8.05 -14.61 -3.75
CA LEU A 381 -7.43 -13.87 -2.64
C LEU A 381 -7.69 -14.51 -1.27
N SER A 382 -8.83 -15.18 -1.08
CA SER A 382 -9.26 -15.70 0.22
C SER A 382 -9.18 -17.21 0.33
N LYS A 383 -9.41 -17.93 -0.76
CA LYS A 383 -9.46 -19.40 -0.86
C LYS A 383 -8.92 -19.88 -2.22
N PRO A 384 -7.62 -19.68 -2.52
CA PRO A 384 -7.04 -20.01 -3.83
C PRO A 384 -7.12 -21.50 -4.20
N ASP A 385 -7.10 -22.39 -3.20
CA ASP A 385 -7.12 -23.84 -3.39
C ASP A 385 -8.53 -24.46 -3.39
N VAL A 386 -9.58 -23.63 -3.31
CA VAL A 386 -10.97 -24.10 -3.25
C VAL A 386 -11.72 -23.71 -4.51
N GLU A 387 -12.05 -24.71 -5.32
CA GLU A 387 -12.92 -24.56 -6.49
C GLU A 387 -14.38 -24.85 -6.12
N TYR A 388 -15.26 -23.89 -6.40
CA TYR A 388 -16.69 -24.05 -6.26
C TYR A 388 -17.32 -24.35 -7.62
N THR A 389 -18.31 -25.24 -7.63
CA THR A 389 -19.13 -25.52 -8.82
C THR A 389 -20.50 -24.88 -8.66
N VAL A 390 -21.17 -24.61 -9.79
CA VAL A 390 -22.52 -24.04 -9.80
C VAL A 390 -23.53 -25.10 -9.37
N ASP A 391 -24.39 -24.78 -8.40
CA ASP A 391 -25.58 -25.57 -8.04
C ASP A 391 -26.70 -25.31 -9.04
N ARG A 392 -27.06 -24.04 -9.21
CA ARG A 392 -28.07 -23.60 -10.18
C ARG A 392 -27.93 -22.12 -10.52
N ILE A 393 -28.48 -21.74 -11.67
CA ILE A 393 -28.79 -20.35 -11.98
C ILE A 393 -30.04 -19.97 -11.18
N VAL A 394 -29.90 -19.00 -10.29
CA VAL A 394 -31.03 -18.44 -9.51
C VAL A 394 -31.88 -17.55 -10.40
N LYS A 395 -31.23 -16.72 -11.21
CA LYS A 395 -31.90 -15.81 -12.15
C LYS A 395 -30.93 -15.39 -13.25
N CYS A 396 -31.45 -15.15 -14.46
CA CYS A 396 -30.66 -14.71 -15.61
C CYS A 396 -31.41 -13.66 -16.42
N LEU A 397 -30.82 -12.48 -16.58
CA LEU A 397 -31.30 -11.44 -17.47
C LEU A 397 -30.45 -11.47 -18.76
N PRO A 398 -31.04 -11.71 -19.94
CA PRO A 398 -30.31 -11.87 -21.20
C PRO A 398 -29.38 -10.70 -21.55
N VAL A 399 -28.42 -10.97 -22.45
CA VAL A 399 -27.38 -10.01 -22.88
C VAL A 399 -27.97 -8.71 -23.44
N GLN A 400 -29.13 -8.78 -24.11
CA GLN A 400 -29.81 -7.63 -24.69
C GLN A 400 -30.57 -6.78 -23.65
N GLN A 401 -30.71 -7.29 -22.42
CA GLN A 401 -31.34 -6.59 -21.31
C GLN A 401 -30.27 -6.08 -20.35
N HIS A 402 -30.05 -6.79 -19.24
CA HIS A 402 -29.11 -6.37 -18.19
C HIS A 402 -27.80 -7.13 -18.23
N ASP A 403 -27.71 -8.18 -19.04
CA ASP A 403 -26.54 -9.03 -19.14
C ASP A 403 -26.03 -9.47 -17.76
N CYS A 404 -26.88 -10.15 -17.00
CA CYS A 404 -26.61 -10.48 -15.60
C CYS A 404 -27.10 -11.89 -15.29
N THR A 405 -26.23 -12.70 -14.69
CA THR A 405 -26.55 -14.04 -14.18
C THR A 405 -26.24 -14.10 -12.69
N VAL A 406 -27.17 -14.67 -11.92
CA VAL A 406 -27.04 -14.92 -10.49
C VAL A 406 -26.90 -16.42 -10.28
N LEU A 407 -25.78 -16.83 -9.71
CA LEU A 407 -25.40 -18.23 -9.50
C LEU A 407 -25.50 -18.58 -8.02
N LYS A 408 -26.12 -19.73 -7.72
CA LYS A 408 -25.93 -20.41 -6.44
C LYS A 408 -24.79 -21.41 -6.61
N LEU A 409 -23.83 -21.42 -5.70
CA LEU A 409 -22.74 -22.39 -5.72
C LEU A 409 -23.06 -23.57 -4.79
N LYS A 410 -22.44 -24.72 -5.06
CA LYS A 410 -22.49 -25.90 -4.18
C LYS A 410 -21.55 -25.69 -2.98
N GLY A 411 -22.00 -26.11 -1.80
CA GLY A 411 -21.24 -26.01 -0.55
C GLY A 411 -21.44 -24.69 0.21
N GLU A 412 -20.87 -24.63 1.41
CA GLU A 412 -20.92 -23.45 2.27
C GLU A 412 -19.78 -22.48 1.93
N ILE A 413 -20.11 -21.20 1.79
CA ILE A 413 -19.14 -20.14 1.51
C ILE A 413 -19.01 -19.28 2.77
N ASP A 414 -17.90 -19.47 3.50
CA ASP A 414 -17.52 -18.61 4.62
C ASP A 414 -16.71 -17.40 4.12
N LEU A 415 -17.40 -16.44 3.50
CA LEU A 415 -16.88 -15.14 3.05
C LEU A 415 -17.93 -14.05 3.27
N LYS A 416 -17.50 -12.81 3.45
CA LYS A 416 -18.41 -11.69 3.70
C LYS A 416 -19.03 -11.16 2.40
N PRO A 417 -20.36 -11.19 2.22
CA PRO A 417 -20.98 -10.70 0.99
C PRO A 417 -20.71 -9.21 0.76
N LEU A 418 -20.53 -8.82 -0.50
CA LEU A 418 -20.40 -7.42 -0.88
C LEU A 418 -21.73 -6.68 -0.73
N PRO A 419 -21.74 -5.48 -0.11
CA PRO A 419 -22.93 -4.65 -0.05
C PRO A 419 -23.21 -4.04 -1.43
N VAL A 420 -24.48 -3.99 -1.81
CA VAL A 420 -24.94 -3.32 -3.05
C VAL A 420 -25.62 -2.00 -2.71
N SER A 421 -25.57 -1.04 -3.63
CA SER A 421 -26.23 0.25 -3.52
C SER A 421 -26.75 0.67 -4.89
N ASP A 422 -27.94 1.25 -4.94
CA ASP A 422 -28.46 1.86 -6.17
C ASP A 422 -27.61 3.08 -6.56
N MET A 423 -27.72 3.47 -7.83
CA MET A 423 -27.12 4.70 -8.35
C MET A 423 -27.77 5.94 -7.69
N PRO A 424 -26.99 7.01 -7.47
CA PRO A 424 -27.54 8.27 -6.98
C PRO A 424 -28.45 8.91 -8.04
N ASP A 425 -29.37 9.79 -7.63
CA ASP A 425 -30.28 10.46 -8.58
C ASP A 425 -29.56 11.51 -9.44
N VAL A 426 -28.44 12.04 -8.94
CA VAL A 426 -27.57 12.99 -9.64
C VAL A 426 -26.11 12.57 -9.49
N LEU A 427 -25.27 12.98 -10.45
CA LEU A 427 -23.83 12.71 -10.38
C LEU A 427 -23.25 13.34 -9.10
N PRO A 428 -22.66 12.54 -8.19
CA PRO A 428 -22.16 13.06 -6.93
C PRO A 428 -20.95 13.96 -7.18
N LYS A 429 -20.71 14.91 -6.25
CA LYS A 429 -19.53 15.80 -6.30
C LYS A 429 -18.21 15.02 -6.34
N ASP A 430 -18.20 13.81 -5.79
CA ASP A 430 -17.10 12.86 -5.88
C ASP A 430 -17.56 11.58 -6.60
N PRO A 431 -17.47 11.54 -7.94
CA PRO A 431 -17.99 10.47 -8.75
C PRO A 431 -16.99 9.31 -8.85
N THR A 432 -16.69 8.65 -7.73
CA THR A 432 -15.78 7.47 -7.71
C THR A 432 -16.46 6.25 -8.35
N ALA A 433 -15.75 5.55 -9.24
CA ALA A 433 -16.14 4.24 -9.77
C ALA A 433 -14.91 3.35 -9.97
N VAL A 434 -14.71 2.36 -9.09
CA VAL A 434 -13.53 1.47 -9.09
C VAL A 434 -13.94 0.07 -9.50
N VAL A 435 -13.13 -0.60 -10.31
CA VAL A 435 -13.32 -2.01 -10.68
C VAL A 435 -12.27 -2.87 -9.99
N ILE A 436 -12.69 -4.02 -9.47
CA ILE A 436 -11.80 -5.10 -9.00
C ILE A 436 -12.22 -6.36 -9.76
N GLY A 437 -11.26 -7.04 -10.39
CA GLY A 437 -11.54 -8.25 -11.14
C GLY A 437 -10.30 -8.98 -11.63
N HIS A 438 -10.50 -9.98 -12.49
CA HIS A 438 -9.45 -10.85 -13.02
C HIS A 438 -9.21 -10.59 -14.51
N PRO A 439 -8.41 -9.57 -14.87
CA PRO A 439 -8.04 -9.35 -16.27
C PRO A 439 -7.29 -10.57 -16.80
N LEU A 440 -7.67 -11.00 -17.99
CA LEU A 440 -7.14 -12.15 -18.74
C LEU A 440 -7.15 -13.48 -17.96
N GLY A 441 -7.93 -13.56 -16.87
CA GLY A 441 -7.89 -14.72 -15.97
C GLY A 441 -6.60 -14.87 -15.17
N GLN A 442 -5.85 -13.79 -15.03
CA GLN A 442 -4.66 -13.72 -14.21
C GLN A 442 -5.03 -13.31 -12.78
N GLU A 443 -4.01 -13.13 -11.94
CA GLU A 443 -4.18 -12.74 -10.54
C GLU A 443 -5.09 -11.51 -10.37
N ILE A 444 -5.75 -11.41 -9.22
CA ILE A 444 -6.68 -10.31 -8.92
C ILE A 444 -6.02 -8.93 -9.14
N SER A 445 -6.66 -8.09 -9.95
CA SER A 445 -6.15 -6.75 -10.29
C SER A 445 -7.02 -5.65 -9.68
N PHE A 446 -6.36 -4.59 -9.24
CA PHE A 446 -7.01 -3.44 -8.62
C PHE A 446 -6.82 -2.16 -9.44
N SER A 447 -7.93 -1.54 -9.85
CA SER A 447 -7.90 -0.34 -10.68
C SER A 447 -8.09 0.94 -9.87
N PHE A 448 -7.21 1.17 -8.88
CA PHE A 448 -7.34 2.29 -7.92
C PHE A 448 -7.05 3.69 -8.48
N LEU A 449 -6.33 3.78 -9.60
CA LEU A 449 -5.56 5.00 -9.92
C LEU A 449 -6.31 6.04 -10.78
N ASP A 450 -7.49 5.73 -11.33
CA ASP A 450 -8.29 6.70 -12.11
C ASP A 450 -9.81 6.37 -12.17
N GLY A 451 -10.32 5.70 -11.12
CA GLY A 451 -11.69 5.20 -11.06
C GLY A 451 -12.76 6.30 -10.95
N ARG A 452 -13.36 6.72 -12.07
CA ARG A 452 -14.33 7.84 -12.09
C ARG A 452 -15.59 7.57 -12.90
N LEU A 453 -16.75 7.75 -12.28
CA LEU A 453 -18.06 7.80 -12.91
C LEU A 453 -18.18 9.06 -13.79
N LEU A 454 -18.44 8.87 -15.07
CA LEU A 454 -18.57 9.95 -16.07
C LEU A 454 -20.01 10.40 -16.26
N GLY A 455 -20.96 9.46 -16.13
CA GLY A 455 -22.38 9.69 -16.30
C GLY A 455 -23.16 8.39 -16.25
N PHE A 456 -24.47 8.49 -16.13
CA PHE A 456 -25.38 7.35 -16.13
C PHE A 456 -26.75 7.82 -16.62
N GLU A 457 -27.52 6.88 -17.16
CA GLU A 457 -28.88 7.16 -17.61
C GLU A 457 -29.78 7.50 -16.40
N PRO A 458 -30.80 8.36 -16.58
CA PRO A 458 -31.80 8.60 -15.53
C PRO A 458 -32.44 7.30 -15.07
N LYS A 459 -32.81 7.23 -13.78
CA LYS A 459 -33.61 6.12 -13.29
C LYS A 459 -34.90 6.05 -14.09
N ALA A 460 -35.19 4.88 -14.61
CA ALA A 460 -36.45 4.58 -15.25
C ALA A 460 -37.40 3.99 -14.22
N ASP A 461 -38.68 4.35 -14.32
CA ASP A 461 -39.75 3.76 -13.51
C ASP A 461 -40.10 2.33 -13.95
N ASP A 462 -39.56 1.90 -15.10
CA ASP A 462 -39.68 0.54 -15.62
C ASP A 462 -38.46 -0.34 -15.26
N ASP A 463 -38.49 -1.56 -15.75
CA ASP A 463 -37.48 -2.61 -15.55
C ASP A 463 -36.50 -2.70 -16.72
N ARG A 464 -36.21 -1.58 -17.40
CA ARG A 464 -35.17 -1.50 -18.43
C ARG A 464 -33.78 -1.32 -17.79
N PRO A 465 -32.70 -1.77 -18.47
CA PRO A 465 -31.35 -1.57 -17.98
C PRO A 465 -31.01 -0.08 -17.88
N GLN A 466 -30.36 0.31 -16.78
CA GLN A 466 -29.80 1.64 -16.59
C GLN A 466 -28.28 1.56 -16.76
N ARG A 467 -27.77 2.21 -17.82
CA ARG A 467 -26.33 2.20 -18.14
C ARG A 467 -25.56 3.24 -17.36
N MET A 468 -24.30 2.94 -17.07
CA MET A 468 -23.34 3.86 -16.46
C MET A 468 -22.03 3.85 -17.25
N HIS A 469 -21.46 5.03 -17.49
CA HIS A 469 -20.15 5.21 -18.08
C HIS A 469 -19.15 5.64 -17.02
N TYR A 470 -17.98 5.01 -16.99
CA TYR A 470 -16.91 5.33 -16.05
C TYR A 470 -15.53 5.09 -16.66
N ARG A 471 -14.48 5.68 -16.07
CA ARG A 471 -13.09 5.37 -16.39
C ARG A 471 -12.49 4.52 -15.29
N SER A 472 -11.78 3.48 -15.70
CA SER A 472 -10.99 2.58 -14.87
C SER A 472 -10.13 1.75 -15.81
N PRO A 473 -8.85 1.48 -15.50
CA PRO A 473 -8.10 0.46 -16.23
C PRO A 473 -8.86 -0.87 -16.21
N THR A 474 -9.18 -1.43 -17.37
CA THR A 474 -9.86 -2.72 -17.51
C THR A 474 -9.34 -3.42 -18.76
N GLU A 475 -9.03 -4.70 -18.65
CA GLU A 475 -8.64 -5.54 -19.79
C GLU A 475 -9.68 -6.65 -20.02
N ARG A 476 -9.54 -7.37 -21.15
CA ARG A 476 -10.36 -8.55 -21.46
C ARG A 476 -10.33 -9.52 -20.27
N GLY A 477 -11.47 -10.07 -19.83
CA GLY A 477 -11.58 -10.87 -18.59
C GLY A 477 -12.18 -10.12 -17.39
N SER A 478 -12.27 -8.79 -17.47
CA SER A 478 -12.96 -7.98 -16.45
C SER A 478 -14.49 -8.09 -16.51
N SER A 479 -15.06 -8.74 -17.53
CA SER A 479 -16.52 -8.95 -17.64
C SER A 479 -17.08 -9.57 -16.37
N GLY A 480 -18.08 -8.94 -15.78
CA GLY A 480 -18.76 -9.39 -14.59
C GLY A 480 -18.15 -8.88 -13.28
N SER A 481 -17.12 -8.04 -13.38
CA SER A 481 -16.52 -7.38 -12.22
C SER A 481 -17.49 -6.41 -11.55
N PRO A 482 -17.50 -6.33 -10.20
CA PRO A 482 -18.23 -5.30 -9.49
C PRO A 482 -17.61 -3.92 -9.73
N VAL A 483 -18.48 -2.91 -9.91
CA VAL A 483 -18.10 -1.49 -9.94
C VAL A 483 -18.46 -0.88 -8.59
N PHE A 484 -17.48 -0.36 -7.86
CA PHE A 484 -17.63 0.18 -6.51
C PHE A 484 -17.74 1.70 -6.48
N ASN A 485 -18.59 2.21 -5.59
CA ASN A 485 -18.56 3.61 -5.17
C ASN A 485 -17.48 3.86 -4.10
N ARG A 486 -17.33 5.12 -3.66
CA ARG A 486 -16.38 5.52 -2.60
C ARG A 486 -16.59 4.81 -1.25
N ASN A 487 -17.81 4.33 -0.98
CA ASN A 487 -18.17 3.61 0.24
C ASN A 487 -17.96 2.09 0.13
N TRP A 488 -17.34 1.61 -0.95
CA TRP A 488 -17.12 0.18 -1.22
C TRP A 488 -18.41 -0.63 -1.33
N GLN A 489 -19.47 0.02 -1.83
CA GLN A 489 -20.70 -0.65 -2.23
C GLN A 489 -20.69 -0.84 -3.74
N VAL A 490 -21.12 -2.02 -4.19
CA VAL A 490 -21.30 -2.31 -5.61
C VAL A 490 -22.45 -1.45 -6.12
N ILE A 491 -22.19 -0.64 -7.13
CA ILE A 491 -23.17 0.22 -7.81
C ILE A 491 -23.47 -0.25 -9.23
N GLY A 492 -22.63 -1.13 -9.79
CA GLY A 492 -22.85 -1.69 -11.13
C GLY A 492 -22.07 -2.96 -11.40
N LEU A 493 -22.41 -3.59 -12.51
CA LEU A 493 -21.76 -4.76 -13.10
C LEU A 493 -21.02 -4.32 -14.35
N HIS A 494 -19.69 -4.52 -14.43
CA HIS A 494 -18.91 -4.17 -15.62
C HIS A 494 -19.37 -5.00 -16.82
N HIS A 495 -19.64 -4.34 -17.94
CA HIS A 495 -20.14 -4.95 -19.17
C HIS A 495 -19.09 -5.01 -20.26
N ARG A 496 -18.53 -3.85 -20.63
CA ARG A 496 -17.61 -3.71 -21.77
C ARG A 496 -16.80 -2.41 -21.74
N TYR A 497 -15.76 -2.36 -22.56
CA TYR A 497 -15.06 -1.13 -22.93
C TYR A 497 -15.65 -0.53 -24.22
N LEU A 498 -15.78 0.80 -24.25
CA LEU A 498 -16.28 1.60 -25.36
C LEU A 498 -15.24 2.67 -25.74
N PRO A 499 -14.51 2.52 -26.86
CA PRO A 499 -13.51 3.50 -27.28
C PRO A 499 -14.12 4.82 -27.77
N ASN A 500 -15.36 4.80 -28.25
CA ASN A 500 -16.06 5.98 -28.77
C ASN A 500 -17.48 6.08 -28.18
N ALA A 501 -17.59 6.12 -26.85
CA ALA A 501 -18.87 6.19 -26.16
C ALA A 501 -19.55 7.55 -26.39
N THR A 502 -20.85 7.53 -26.70
CA THR A 502 -21.68 8.75 -26.66
C THR A 502 -21.99 9.09 -25.19
N PRO A 503 -21.81 10.34 -24.74
CA PRO A 503 -22.11 10.74 -23.36
C PRO A 503 -23.56 10.45 -22.94
N LEU A 504 -23.76 9.72 -21.85
CA LEU A 504 -25.10 9.40 -21.30
C LEU A 504 -25.81 10.61 -20.66
N ASN A 505 -25.09 11.73 -20.49
CA ASN A 505 -25.60 12.97 -19.91
C ASN A 505 -26.02 14.01 -20.97
N ASN A 506 -26.30 13.56 -22.20
CA ASN A 506 -26.68 14.40 -23.34
C ASN A 506 -25.67 15.50 -23.71
N LYS A 507 -24.41 15.36 -23.30
CA LYS A 507 -23.34 16.25 -23.77
C LYS A 507 -22.91 15.87 -25.18
N PRO A 508 -22.57 16.84 -26.04
CA PRO A 508 -22.07 16.55 -27.38
C PRO A 508 -20.66 15.93 -27.33
N GLY A 509 -20.32 15.15 -28.34
CA GLY A 509 -19.00 14.52 -28.53
C GLY A 509 -18.98 13.02 -28.23
N THR A 510 -17.77 12.44 -28.19
CA THR A 510 -17.51 11.06 -27.78
C THR A 510 -16.36 11.01 -26.79
N TYR A 511 -16.28 9.95 -25.99
CA TYR A 511 -15.14 9.69 -25.11
C TYR A 511 -14.89 8.20 -24.93
N GLU A 512 -13.67 7.85 -24.54
CA GLU A 512 -13.34 6.51 -24.05
C GLU A 512 -13.95 6.26 -22.67
N ALA A 513 -14.66 5.14 -22.54
CA ALA A 513 -15.37 4.76 -21.31
C ALA A 513 -15.44 3.25 -21.15
N ASN A 514 -15.52 2.79 -19.91
CA ASN A 514 -16.19 1.54 -19.60
C ASN A 514 -17.68 1.77 -19.48
N GLU A 515 -18.46 0.80 -19.94
CA GLU A 515 -19.90 0.71 -19.70
C GLU A 515 -20.16 -0.38 -18.66
N GLY A 516 -21.03 -0.07 -17.70
CA GLY A 516 -21.59 -1.03 -16.76
C GLY A 516 -23.11 -0.90 -16.69
N ILE A 517 -23.75 -1.93 -16.14
CA ILE A 517 -25.19 -1.92 -15.84
C ILE A 517 -25.38 -1.66 -14.35
N SER A 518 -26.24 -0.71 -14.00
CA SER A 518 -26.57 -0.36 -12.61
C SER A 518 -27.09 -1.58 -11.85
N ILE A 519 -26.52 -1.85 -10.67
CA ILE A 519 -27.00 -2.93 -9.81
C ILE A 519 -28.46 -2.67 -9.38
N GLY A 520 -28.85 -1.39 -9.27
CA GLY A 520 -30.20 -1.02 -8.90
C GLY A 520 -31.22 -1.36 -9.97
N SER A 521 -30.89 -1.22 -11.27
CA SER A 521 -31.82 -1.64 -12.34
C SER A 521 -31.95 -3.15 -12.40
N ILE A 522 -30.87 -3.89 -12.16
CA ILE A 522 -30.89 -5.34 -12.00
C ILE A 522 -31.83 -5.74 -10.85
N CYS A 523 -31.72 -5.09 -9.69
CA CYS A 523 -32.61 -5.33 -8.55
C CYS A 523 -34.08 -5.03 -8.87
N ARG A 524 -34.36 -3.93 -9.59
CA ARG A 524 -35.73 -3.58 -10.00
C ARG A 524 -36.31 -4.62 -10.96
N ALA A 525 -35.54 -5.08 -11.94
CA ALA A 525 -35.95 -6.12 -12.86
C ALA A 525 -36.23 -7.46 -12.15
N PHE A 526 -35.41 -7.83 -11.17
CA PHE A 526 -35.68 -9.03 -10.38
C PHE A 526 -36.97 -8.94 -9.57
N ARG A 527 -37.26 -7.78 -8.97
CA ARG A 527 -38.50 -7.52 -8.22
C ARG A 527 -39.74 -7.43 -9.11
N SER A 528 -39.60 -6.97 -10.36
CA SER A 528 -40.71 -6.96 -11.34
C SER A 528 -41.02 -8.36 -11.92
N GLY A 529 -40.22 -9.37 -11.55
CA GLY A 529 -40.40 -10.74 -12.03
C GLY A 529 -39.67 -11.05 -13.34
N ARG A 530 -38.89 -10.11 -13.91
CA ARG A 530 -38.05 -10.40 -15.09
C ARG A 530 -36.85 -11.25 -14.73
N GLY A 531 -36.55 -12.24 -15.58
CA GLY A 531 -35.37 -13.11 -15.47
C GLY A 531 -35.78 -14.55 -15.20
#